data_AF-A0A6N2LNI6-F1
#
_entry.id   AF-A0A6N2LNI6-F1
#
_cell.length_a   1.000
_cell.length_b   1.000
_cell.length_c   1.000
_cell.angle_alpha   90.00
_cell.angle_beta   90.00
_cell.angle_gamma   90.00
#
_symmetry.space_group_name_H-M   'P 1'
#
loop_
_entity.id
_entity.type
_entity.pdbx_description
1 polymer ?
#
loop_
_entity_poly.entity_id
_entity_poly.type
_entity_poly.pdbx_seq_one_letter_code
_entity_poly.pdbx_strand_id
1 'polypeptide(L)'
;MVCEGSVPCLALAYVADNVPEGRRASAFGILSGIASSAFVCGNLSTRFLSTASTFQVSASVAIASLVYMRVFLQDSIIDEQLTAPILTSTGKPKGKGKAYATNEIQSKNGKTFKSAPSMEDMLCLLKSSVTLSQAAVVAFFYSLREVGLHASLMYYLKARFHFNKDQFADMMVISGIAGTISQLVLMPILAPALGEARLLAVGLFFTCVHVFLYSIAWTFWVPYVAAMFSVLYVFSQPCMRSIVSKQVGSCEQAQGCISGISSFANVISPLIFSPLTALFLSERAPFHFPGFSIMCVGFASMIAFIQSLMIRITPPIASEKVCDSSYVDA
;
A
#
# COMPACT_ATOMS: atom_id res chain seq x y z
N MET A 1 12.86 9.85 7.45
CA MET A 1 11.40 9.98 7.27
C MET A 1 11.00 10.38 5.84
N VAL A 2 11.70 11.26 5.12
CA VAL A 2 11.32 11.63 3.73
C VAL A 2 11.46 10.46 2.72
N CYS A 3 12.31 9.46 3.00
CA CYS A 3 12.57 8.35 2.06
C CYS A 3 11.85 7.02 2.37
N GLU A 4 11.09 6.93 3.47
CA GLU A 4 10.55 5.63 3.92
C GLU A 4 9.52 5.06 2.92
N GLY A 5 8.76 5.94 2.27
CA GLY A 5 7.81 5.55 1.22
C GLY A 5 8.39 5.49 -0.20
N SER A 6 9.47 6.24 -0.50
CA SER A 6 9.93 6.37 -1.89
C SER A 6 10.60 5.10 -2.43
N VAL A 7 11.45 4.44 -1.64
CA VAL A 7 12.16 3.22 -2.08
C VAL A 7 11.19 2.07 -2.35
N PRO A 8 10.23 1.74 -1.44
CA PRO A 8 9.24 0.70 -1.72
C PRO A 8 8.35 1.05 -2.91
N CYS A 9 7.90 2.31 -3.04
CA CYS A 9 7.05 2.72 -4.15
C CYS A 9 7.77 2.58 -5.50
N LEU A 10 9.03 3.00 -5.59
CA LEU A 10 9.83 2.86 -6.83
C LEU A 10 10.08 1.40 -7.17
N ALA A 11 10.38 0.55 -6.18
CA ALA A 11 10.57 -0.88 -6.41
C ALA A 11 9.29 -1.55 -6.92
N LEU A 12 8.12 -1.17 -6.40
CA LEU A 12 6.83 -1.69 -6.85
C LEU A 12 6.48 -1.20 -8.26
N ALA A 13 6.73 0.07 -8.56
CA ALA A 13 6.54 0.62 -9.90
C ALA A 13 7.42 -0.12 -10.92
N TYR A 14 8.71 -0.28 -10.60
CA TYR A 14 9.65 -1.04 -11.44
C TYR A 14 9.16 -2.47 -11.73
N VAL A 15 8.64 -3.17 -10.71
CA VAL A 15 8.06 -4.51 -10.89
C VAL A 15 6.80 -4.47 -11.76
N ALA A 16 5.95 -3.46 -11.61
CA ALA A 16 4.74 -3.31 -12.42
C ALA A 16 5.08 -3.12 -13.92
N ASP A 17 6.11 -2.34 -14.20
CA ASP A 17 6.54 -1.99 -15.56
C ASP A 17 7.28 -3.13 -16.26
N ASN A 18 8.07 -3.90 -15.52
CA ASN A 18 8.97 -4.92 -16.10
C ASN A 18 8.43 -6.36 -16.06
N VAL A 19 7.34 -6.63 -15.32
CA VAL A 19 6.79 -8.00 -15.16
C VAL A 19 5.44 -8.15 -15.88
N PRO A 20 5.25 -9.20 -16.70
CA PRO A 20 3.97 -9.46 -17.38
C PRO A 20 2.85 -9.77 -16.39
N GLU A 21 1.61 -9.38 -16.73
CA GLU A 21 0.43 -9.43 -15.86
C GLU A 21 0.18 -10.78 -15.20
N GLY A 22 0.42 -11.89 -15.89
CA GLY A 22 0.24 -13.24 -15.35
C GLY A 22 1.19 -13.58 -14.20
N ARG A 23 2.32 -12.88 -14.06
CA ARG A 23 3.34 -13.12 -13.03
C ARG A 23 3.51 -11.96 -12.04
N ARG A 24 2.83 -10.83 -12.24
CA ARG A 24 2.95 -9.62 -11.39
C ARG A 24 2.68 -9.91 -9.92
N ALA A 25 1.61 -10.62 -9.58
CA ALA A 25 1.31 -10.93 -8.18
C ALA A 25 2.41 -11.78 -7.52
N SER A 26 2.99 -12.76 -8.23
CA SER A 26 4.10 -13.54 -7.71
C SER A 26 5.36 -12.69 -7.54
N ALA A 27 5.66 -11.77 -8.47
CA ALA A 27 6.79 -10.86 -8.36
C ALA A 27 6.63 -9.85 -7.21
N PHE A 28 5.44 -9.27 -7.04
CA PHE A 28 5.10 -8.46 -5.87
C PHE A 28 5.22 -9.27 -4.58
N GLY A 29 4.80 -10.54 -4.61
CA GLY A 29 4.99 -11.49 -3.52
C GLY A 29 6.47 -11.63 -3.15
N ILE A 30 7.34 -11.95 -4.12
CA ILE A 30 8.78 -12.11 -3.90
C ILE A 30 9.39 -10.83 -3.33
N LEU A 31 9.08 -9.67 -3.91
CA LEU A 31 9.58 -8.38 -3.44
C LEU A 31 9.18 -8.12 -1.98
N SER A 32 7.91 -8.33 -1.64
CA SER A 32 7.45 -8.21 -0.25
C SER A 32 8.10 -9.26 0.65
N GLY A 33 8.35 -10.49 0.16
CA GLY A 33 9.00 -11.57 0.92
C GLY A 33 10.45 -11.27 1.28
N ILE A 34 11.19 -10.63 0.36
CA ILE A 34 12.54 -10.11 0.61
C ILE A 34 12.48 -9.00 1.67
N ALA A 35 11.51 -8.08 1.57
CA ALA A 35 11.33 -7.04 2.58
C ALA A 35 11.01 -7.62 3.97
N SER A 36 10.14 -8.64 4.04
CA SER A 36 9.84 -9.37 5.28
C SER A 36 11.08 -10.06 5.85
N SER A 37 11.88 -10.70 5.00
CA SER A 37 13.14 -11.36 5.41
C SER A 37 14.13 -10.35 5.96
N ALA A 38 14.29 -9.21 5.29
CA ALA A 38 15.14 -8.11 5.73
C ALA A 38 14.65 -7.53 7.06
N PHE A 39 13.34 -7.41 7.27
CA PHE A 39 12.74 -6.98 8.53
C PHE A 39 13.06 -7.95 9.68
N VAL A 40 12.99 -9.27 9.45
CA VAL A 40 13.38 -10.29 10.43
C VAL A 40 14.86 -10.17 10.77
N CYS A 41 15.73 -10.18 9.75
CA CYS A 41 17.17 -10.07 9.93
C CYS A 41 17.56 -8.78 10.64
N GLY A 42 16.90 -7.66 10.33
CA GLY A 42 17.10 -6.38 10.99
C GLY A 42 16.76 -6.44 12.48
N ASN A 43 15.57 -6.91 12.83
CA ASN A 43 15.13 -7.03 14.23
C ASN A 43 15.97 -8.02 15.04
N LEU A 44 16.47 -9.10 14.41
CA LEU A 44 17.38 -10.03 15.09
C LEU A 44 18.77 -9.41 15.28
N SER A 45 19.29 -8.71 14.27
CA SER A 45 20.60 -8.07 14.35
C SER A 45 20.66 -7.00 15.44
N THR A 46 19.58 -6.25 15.65
CA THR A 46 19.54 -5.22 16.71
C THR A 46 19.61 -5.79 18.12
N ARG A 47 19.35 -7.10 18.33
CA ARG A 47 19.56 -7.75 19.64
C ARG A 47 21.03 -7.97 19.96
N PHE A 48 21.88 -8.10 18.95
CA PHE A 48 23.31 -8.36 19.11
C PHE A 48 24.19 -7.11 18.95
N LEU A 49 23.59 -6.00 18.51
CA LEU A 49 24.28 -4.73 18.27
C LEU A 49 23.96 -3.72 19.37
N SER A 50 24.97 -2.96 19.79
CA SER A 50 24.75 -1.77 20.60
C SER A 50 24.04 -0.68 19.80
N THR A 51 23.33 0.24 20.47
CA THR A 51 22.60 1.34 19.82
C THR A 51 23.47 2.14 18.85
N ALA A 52 24.71 2.45 19.23
CA ALA A 52 25.64 3.20 18.37
C ALA A 52 26.08 2.38 17.13
N SER A 53 26.39 1.08 17.32
CA SER A 53 26.76 0.20 16.21
C SER A 53 25.60 -0.08 15.25
N THR A 54 24.35 -0.11 15.73
CA THR A 54 23.17 -0.31 14.88
C THR A 54 23.06 0.76 13.80
N PHE A 55 23.28 2.03 14.17
CA PHE A 55 23.27 3.14 13.20
C PHE A 55 24.42 3.04 12.19
N GLN A 56 25.62 2.65 12.63
CA GLN A 56 26.77 2.50 11.74
C GLN A 56 26.58 1.35 10.74
N VAL A 57 26.08 0.20 11.21
CA VAL A 57 25.76 -0.95 10.35
C VAL A 57 24.65 -0.59 9.37
N SER A 58 23.57 0.06 9.81
CA SER A 58 22.47 0.44 8.90
C SER A 58 22.96 1.43 7.83
N ALA A 59 23.80 2.40 8.20
CA ALA A 59 24.38 3.36 7.25
C ALA A 59 25.29 2.66 6.24
N SER A 60 26.12 1.70 6.68
CA SER A 60 27.02 0.94 5.81
C SER A 60 26.24 0.09 4.81
N VAL A 61 25.20 -0.60 5.27
CA VAL A 61 24.29 -1.38 4.41
C VAL A 61 23.55 -0.48 3.43
N ALA A 62 23.11 0.71 3.86
CA ALA A 62 22.46 1.67 2.97
C ALA A 62 23.41 2.14 1.86
N ILE A 63 24.67 2.48 2.19
CA ILE A 63 25.68 2.86 1.19
C ILE A 63 25.95 1.70 0.22
N ALA A 64 26.11 0.48 0.74
CA ALA A 64 26.29 -0.71 -0.10
C ALA A 64 25.11 -0.93 -1.05
N SER A 65 23.87 -0.74 -0.57
CA SER A 65 22.66 -0.86 -1.38
C SER A 65 22.58 0.19 -2.49
N LEU A 66 23.03 1.42 -2.21
CA LEU A 66 23.10 2.50 -3.21
C LEU A 66 24.14 2.19 -4.27
N VAL A 67 25.31 1.70 -3.89
CA VAL A 67 26.36 1.27 -4.83
C VAL A 67 25.85 0.12 -5.69
N TYR A 68 25.19 -0.87 -5.09
CA TYR A 68 24.58 -1.99 -5.82
C TYR A 68 23.56 -1.51 -6.86
N MET A 69 22.62 -0.64 -6.46
CA MET A 69 21.63 -0.07 -7.37
C MET A 69 22.30 0.69 -8.52
N ARG A 70 23.34 1.48 -8.24
CA ARG A 70 24.07 2.25 -9.27
C ARG A 70 24.80 1.38 -10.30
N VAL A 71 25.24 0.19 -9.91
CA VAL A 71 26.04 -0.68 -10.78
C VAL A 71 25.15 -1.68 -11.55
N PHE A 72 24.11 -2.21 -10.92
CA PHE A 72 23.37 -3.37 -11.45
C PHE A 72 21.93 -3.06 -11.85
N LEU A 73 21.31 -1.99 -11.37
CA LEU A 73 19.94 -1.64 -11.74
C LEU A 73 19.99 -0.87 -13.06
N GLN A 74 19.57 -1.50 -14.15
CA GLN A 74 19.38 -0.83 -15.43
C GLN A 74 18.19 0.12 -15.35
N ASP A 75 18.31 1.31 -15.96
CA ASP A 75 17.20 2.26 -16.04
C ASP A 75 16.04 1.62 -16.80
N SER A 76 14.87 1.56 -16.15
CA SER A 76 13.63 1.07 -16.73
C SER A 76 13.19 2.05 -17.81
N ILE A 77 13.41 1.67 -19.07
CA ILE A 77 12.80 2.25 -20.28
C ILE A 77 13.01 3.77 -20.38
N ILE A 78 14.11 4.18 -21.03
CA ILE A 78 14.20 5.53 -21.60
C ILE A 78 13.23 5.57 -22.77
N ASP A 79 11.95 5.89 -22.52
CA ASP A 79 11.10 6.39 -23.58
C ASP A 79 11.58 7.83 -23.86
N GLU A 80 12.24 8.06 -24.99
CA GLU A 80 12.83 9.36 -25.36
C GLU A 80 11.80 10.51 -25.30
N GLN A 81 10.50 10.19 -25.33
CA GLN A 81 9.41 11.17 -25.19
C GLN A 81 9.24 11.75 -23.78
N LEU A 82 9.75 11.12 -22.71
CA LEU A 82 9.69 11.65 -21.34
C LEU A 82 10.86 12.58 -20.98
N THR A 83 11.72 12.94 -21.93
CA THR A 83 12.86 13.87 -21.73
C THR A 83 12.42 15.35 -21.68
N ALA A 84 11.25 15.66 -21.13
CA ALA A 84 10.92 17.02 -20.73
C ALA A 84 11.13 17.11 -19.22
N PRO A 85 12.21 17.77 -18.73
CA PRO A 85 12.39 17.96 -17.31
C PRO A 85 11.23 18.78 -16.77
N ILE A 86 10.54 18.28 -15.74
CA ILE A 86 9.43 18.97 -15.05
C ILE A 86 9.88 20.34 -14.49
N LEU A 87 11.19 20.62 -14.45
CA LEU A 87 11.77 21.88 -14.00
C LEU A 87 12.85 22.38 -14.98
N THR A 88 12.45 22.96 -16.11
CA THR A 88 13.25 23.99 -16.78
C THR A 88 12.35 25.05 -17.39
N SER A 89 11.95 26.02 -16.55
CA SER A 89 11.66 27.37 -17.02
C SER A 89 13.00 28.07 -17.21
N THR A 90 13.55 28.04 -18.42
CA THR A 90 14.49 29.05 -18.92
C THR A 90 14.61 28.91 -20.42
N GLY A 91 14.39 30.01 -21.12
CA GLY A 91 14.09 30.03 -22.54
C GLY A 91 15.25 29.68 -23.49
N LYS A 92 14.83 29.22 -24.66
CA LYS A 92 15.43 29.31 -26.01
C LYS A 92 16.88 28.81 -26.21
N PRO A 93 17.07 28.05 -27.30
CA PRO A 93 18.07 28.37 -28.31
C PRO A 93 17.42 29.07 -29.51
N LYS A 94 18.06 30.13 -29.98
CA LYS A 94 17.72 30.94 -31.16
C LYS A 94 17.82 30.12 -32.45
N GLY A 95 16.87 30.32 -33.37
CA GLY A 95 16.95 29.83 -34.76
C GLY A 95 15.96 30.51 -35.72
N LYS A 96 16.24 31.78 -36.06
CA LYS A 96 15.83 32.61 -37.22
C LYS A 96 14.55 32.26 -38.03
N GLY A 97 13.62 33.23 -38.10
CA GLY A 97 12.69 33.36 -39.24
C GLY A 97 11.48 34.31 -39.05
N LYS A 98 11.64 35.59 -39.46
CA LYS A 98 10.65 36.61 -39.96
C LYS A 98 9.20 36.60 -39.40
N ALA A 99 8.82 37.58 -38.58
CA ALA A 99 8.22 38.90 -38.92
C ALA A 99 6.68 38.86 -39.15
N TYR A 100 5.91 39.50 -38.25
CA TYR A 100 4.98 40.63 -38.49
C TYR A 100 4.22 40.98 -37.20
N ALA A 101 3.63 42.17 -37.18
CA ALA A 101 3.48 43.07 -36.04
C ALA A 101 2.11 43.00 -35.30
N THR A 102 2.18 43.43 -34.04
CA THR A 102 1.25 44.26 -33.25
C THR A 102 -0.27 44.00 -33.31
N ASN A 103 -0.87 43.58 -32.20
CA ASN A 103 -1.84 44.41 -31.46
C ASN A 103 -2.13 43.83 -30.07
N GLU A 104 -2.08 44.71 -29.08
CA GLU A 104 -2.36 44.42 -27.67
C GLU A 104 -3.85 44.13 -27.45
N ILE A 105 -4.15 43.09 -26.66
CA ILE A 105 -5.32 43.08 -25.79
C ILE A 105 -4.90 42.64 -24.39
N GLN A 106 -5.25 43.49 -23.46
CA GLN A 106 -5.04 43.44 -22.03
C GLN A 106 -5.82 42.29 -21.36
N SER A 107 -5.19 41.70 -20.34
CA SER A 107 -5.79 41.03 -19.16
C SER A 107 -6.69 39.80 -19.38
N LYS A 108 -6.18 38.63 -18.96
CA LYS A 108 -6.89 37.75 -18.01
C LYS A 108 -5.96 36.68 -17.43
N ASN A 109 -5.74 36.79 -16.12
CA ASN A 109 -5.46 35.75 -15.13
C ASN A 109 -4.48 34.63 -15.47
N GLY A 110 -3.43 34.56 -14.65
CA GLY A 110 -2.58 33.38 -14.52
C GLY A 110 -3.40 32.10 -14.34
N LYS A 111 -3.25 31.20 -15.31
CA LYS A 111 -3.61 29.78 -15.20
C LYS A 111 -2.40 28.97 -15.63
N THR A 112 -1.45 28.84 -14.73
CA THR A 112 -0.34 27.89 -14.85
C THR A 112 -0.29 27.02 -13.61
N PHE A 113 -1.33 26.19 -13.50
CA PHE A 113 -1.27 24.88 -12.88
C PHE A 113 -2.08 24.01 -13.83
N LYS A 114 -1.43 23.23 -14.70
CA LYS A 114 -2.09 22.06 -15.30
C LYS A 114 -2.04 20.98 -14.22
N SER A 115 -2.83 21.18 -13.18
CA SER A 115 -4.09 20.49 -12.89
C SER A 115 -3.82 19.04 -12.55
N ALA A 116 -3.61 18.80 -11.24
CA ALA A 116 -4.17 17.61 -10.63
C ALA A 116 -5.64 17.48 -11.12
N PRO A 117 -6.12 16.26 -11.43
CA PRO A 117 -7.51 16.06 -11.86
C PRO A 117 -8.46 16.75 -10.86
N SER A 118 -9.56 17.33 -11.34
CA SER A 118 -10.57 17.85 -10.41
C SER A 118 -11.00 16.70 -9.49
N MET A 119 -11.28 16.97 -8.21
CA MET A 119 -11.84 15.95 -7.32
C MET A 119 -13.13 15.38 -7.91
N GLU A 120 -13.83 16.16 -8.72
CA GLU A 120 -15.02 15.78 -9.48
C GLU A 120 -14.69 14.74 -10.57
N ASP A 121 -13.59 14.92 -11.31
CA ASP A 121 -13.13 13.98 -12.33
C ASP A 121 -12.76 12.63 -11.70
N MET A 122 -12.07 12.66 -10.55
CA MET A 122 -11.77 11.43 -9.79
C MET A 122 -13.05 10.74 -9.31
N LEU A 123 -14.02 11.50 -8.84
CA LEU A 123 -15.31 10.96 -8.38
C LEU A 123 -16.13 10.37 -9.55
N CYS A 124 -16.09 11.03 -10.70
CA CYS A 124 -16.70 10.55 -11.94
C CYS A 124 -16.03 9.26 -12.42
N LEU A 125 -14.70 9.16 -12.37
CA LEU A 125 -13.96 7.94 -12.69
C LEU A 125 -14.29 6.79 -11.73
N LEU A 126 -14.38 7.05 -10.43
CA LEU A 126 -14.79 6.03 -9.46
C LEU A 126 -16.24 5.56 -9.69
N LYS A 127 -17.13 6.47 -10.10
CA LYS A 127 -18.54 6.15 -10.37
C LYS A 127 -18.75 5.47 -11.73
N SER A 128 -17.86 5.67 -12.69
CA SER A 128 -18.02 5.13 -14.05
C SER A 128 -17.83 3.62 -14.12
N SER A 129 -17.04 3.04 -13.21
CA SER A 129 -16.77 1.60 -13.15
C SER A 129 -17.08 1.01 -11.77
N VAL A 130 -18.02 0.07 -11.73
CA VAL A 130 -18.37 -0.69 -10.52
C VAL A 130 -17.15 -1.42 -9.96
N THR A 131 -16.31 -1.99 -10.83
CA THR A 131 -15.10 -2.72 -10.45
C THR A 131 -14.08 -1.80 -9.79
N LEU A 132 -13.86 -0.60 -10.36
CA LEU A 132 -12.94 0.39 -9.79
C LEU A 132 -13.46 0.92 -8.43
N SER A 133 -14.76 1.17 -8.33
CA SER A 133 -15.42 1.55 -7.07
C SER A 133 -15.26 0.48 -5.99
N GLN A 134 -15.45 -0.80 -6.34
CA GLN A 134 -15.23 -1.91 -5.41
C GLN A 134 -13.78 -1.98 -4.96
N ALA A 135 -12.81 -1.88 -5.86
CA ALA A 135 -11.39 -1.87 -5.49
C ALA A 135 -11.02 -0.66 -4.62
N ALA A 136 -11.60 0.52 -4.87
CA ALA A 136 -11.44 1.69 -4.03
C ALA A 136 -11.95 1.47 -2.61
N VAL A 137 -13.14 0.88 -2.46
CA VAL A 137 -13.71 0.54 -1.15
C VAL A 137 -12.83 -0.48 -0.43
N VAL A 138 -12.41 -1.54 -1.13
CA VAL A 138 -11.52 -2.55 -0.54
C VAL A 138 -10.19 -1.93 -0.12
N ALA A 139 -9.56 -1.09 -0.95
CA ALA A 139 -8.30 -0.40 -0.63
C ALA A 139 -8.45 0.55 0.57
N PHE A 140 -9.56 1.29 0.64
CA PHE A 140 -9.89 2.16 1.76
C PHE A 140 -9.98 1.36 3.06
N PHE A 141 -10.84 0.34 3.13
CA PHE A 141 -11.06 -0.43 4.35
C PHE A 141 -9.86 -1.29 4.73
N TYR A 142 -9.09 -1.78 3.75
CA TYR A 142 -7.83 -2.47 3.99
C TYR A 142 -6.82 -1.55 4.68
N SER A 143 -6.61 -0.36 4.16
CA SER A 143 -5.69 0.65 4.70
C SER A 143 -6.16 1.16 6.07
N LEU A 144 -7.46 1.43 6.19
CA LEU A 144 -8.12 1.83 7.44
C LEU A 144 -7.88 0.77 8.54
N ARG A 145 -8.03 -0.51 8.20
CA ARG A 145 -7.81 -1.64 9.10
C ARG A 145 -6.34 -1.80 9.48
N GLU A 146 -5.44 -1.72 8.52
CA GLU A 146 -4.00 -1.91 8.73
C GLU A 146 -3.45 -0.89 9.74
N VAL A 147 -3.68 0.40 9.47
CA VAL A 147 -3.24 1.47 10.36
C VAL A 147 -3.99 1.44 11.69
N GLY A 148 -5.26 1.06 11.69
CA GLY A 148 -6.11 1.03 12.88
C GLY A 148 -5.70 -0.06 13.86
N LEU A 149 -5.31 -1.22 13.32
CA LEU A 149 -4.72 -2.30 14.10
C LEU A 149 -3.40 -1.85 14.72
N HIS A 150 -2.51 -1.23 13.93
CA HIS A 150 -1.21 -0.79 14.43
C HIS A 150 -1.33 0.28 15.53
N ALA A 151 -2.26 1.23 15.36
CA ALA A 151 -2.54 2.28 16.33
C ALA A 151 -3.11 1.75 17.67
N SER A 152 -3.80 0.60 17.63
CA SER A 152 -4.52 0.06 18.80
C SER A 152 -3.80 -1.10 19.50
N LEU A 153 -3.16 -1.98 18.72
CA LEU A 153 -2.71 -3.29 19.18
C LEU A 153 -1.62 -3.20 20.26
N MET A 154 -0.62 -2.34 20.09
CA MET A 154 0.47 -2.24 21.06
C MET A 154 -0.03 -1.74 22.43
N TYR A 155 -0.91 -0.75 22.44
CA TYR A 155 -1.51 -0.24 23.68
C TYR A 155 -2.40 -1.28 24.35
N TYR A 156 -3.23 -1.98 23.56
CA TYR A 156 -4.07 -3.06 24.05
C TYR A 156 -3.25 -4.18 24.69
N LEU A 157 -2.23 -4.70 24.00
CA LEU A 157 -1.40 -5.80 24.52
C LEU A 157 -0.62 -5.37 25.77
N LYS A 158 -0.14 -4.12 25.81
CA LYS A 158 0.52 -3.56 26.99
C LYS A 158 -0.43 -3.43 28.18
N ALA A 159 -1.65 -2.93 27.96
CA ALA A 159 -2.63 -2.74 29.03
C ALA A 159 -3.22 -4.07 29.53
N ARG A 160 -3.49 -5.02 28.63
CA ARG A 160 -4.16 -6.29 28.96
C ARG A 160 -3.21 -7.36 29.48
N PHE A 161 -1.99 -7.44 28.93
CA PHE A 161 -1.05 -8.54 29.20
C PHE A 161 0.32 -8.06 29.69
N HIS A 162 0.48 -6.75 29.92
CA HIS A 162 1.75 -6.15 30.36
C HIS A 162 2.92 -6.42 29.40
N PHE A 163 2.63 -6.46 28.10
CA PHE A 163 3.66 -6.70 27.10
C PHE A 163 4.80 -5.69 27.19
N ASN A 164 6.03 -6.19 27.26
CA ASN A 164 7.24 -5.39 27.26
C ASN A 164 7.86 -5.32 25.85
N LYS A 165 8.96 -4.56 25.73
CA LYS A 165 9.68 -4.38 24.45
C LYS A 165 10.13 -5.69 23.80
N ASP A 166 10.52 -6.68 24.61
CA ASP A 166 11.07 -7.94 24.11
C ASP A 166 9.97 -8.80 23.51
N GLN A 167 8.79 -8.82 24.14
CA GLN A 167 7.60 -9.49 23.65
C GLN A 167 7.06 -8.87 22.35
N PHE A 168 7.09 -7.53 22.24
CA PHE A 168 6.77 -6.86 20.98
C PHE A 168 7.77 -7.22 19.87
N ALA A 169 9.07 -7.28 20.20
CA ALA A 169 10.09 -7.70 19.25
C ALA A 169 9.90 -9.17 18.83
N ASP A 170 9.56 -10.07 19.75
CA ASP A 170 9.25 -11.46 19.44
C ASP A 170 8.06 -11.56 18.48
N MET A 171 6.98 -10.82 18.73
CA MET A 171 5.83 -10.78 17.80
C MET A 171 6.19 -10.25 16.42
N MET A 172 7.06 -9.23 16.33
CA MET A 172 7.55 -8.70 15.06
C MET A 172 8.37 -9.73 14.29
N VAL A 173 9.27 -10.46 14.98
CA VAL A 173 10.06 -11.54 14.38
C VAL A 173 9.16 -12.68 13.89
N ILE A 174 8.22 -13.12 14.73
CA ILE A 174 7.21 -14.14 14.41
C ILE A 174 6.40 -13.76 13.17
N SER A 175 5.89 -12.53 13.12
CA SER A 175 5.12 -12.02 11.97
C SER A 175 5.99 -11.89 10.73
N GLY A 176 7.25 -11.49 10.87
CA GLY A 176 8.19 -11.38 9.75
C GLY A 176 8.58 -12.74 9.16
N ILE A 177 8.80 -13.77 10.00
CA ILE A 177 9.06 -15.14 9.55
C ILE A 177 7.82 -15.69 8.82
N ALA A 178 6.64 -15.53 9.43
CA ALA A 178 5.38 -15.93 8.81
C ALA A 178 5.14 -15.19 7.48
N GLY A 179 5.41 -13.90 7.42
CA GLY A 179 5.33 -13.10 6.19
C GLY A 179 6.30 -13.58 5.12
N THR A 180 7.54 -13.90 5.50
CA THR A 180 8.56 -14.46 4.60
C THR A 180 8.10 -15.78 3.99
N ILE A 181 7.61 -16.72 4.82
CA ILE A 181 7.07 -18.01 4.35
C ILE A 181 5.86 -17.78 3.45
N SER A 182 4.94 -16.90 3.87
CA SER A 182 3.73 -16.55 3.12
C SER A 182 4.06 -16.04 1.71
N GLN A 183 5.06 -15.18 1.60
CA GLN A 183 5.37 -14.45 0.38
C GLN A 183 6.36 -15.17 -0.54
N LEU A 184 7.33 -15.91 0.01
CA LEU A 184 8.32 -16.63 -0.79
C LEU A 184 7.87 -18.05 -1.15
N VAL A 185 6.99 -18.67 -0.35
CA VAL A 185 6.55 -20.05 -0.56
C VAL A 185 5.07 -20.12 -0.93
N LEU A 186 4.17 -19.61 -0.08
CA LEU A 186 2.73 -19.76 -0.32
C LEU A 186 2.27 -18.94 -1.53
N MET A 187 2.69 -17.69 -1.65
CA MET A 187 2.22 -16.79 -2.70
C MET A 187 2.54 -17.32 -4.12
N PRO A 188 3.78 -17.76 -4.46
CA PRO A 188 4.08 -18.33 -5.77
C PRO A 188 3.32 -19.63 -6.08
N ILE A 189 2.90 -20.39 -5.06
CA ILE A 189 2.14 -21.64 -5.22
C ILE A 189 0.64 -21.35 -5.37
N LEU A 190 0.08 -20.50 -4.49
CA LEU A 190 -1.35 -20.25 -4.41
C LEU A 190 -1.84 -19.26 -5.48
N ALA A 191 -1.02 -18.29 -5.88
CA ALA A 191 -1.40 -17.31 -6.90
C ALA A 191 -1.78 -17.95 -8.25
N PRO A 192 -0.98 -18.86 -8.85
CA PRO A 192 -1.36 -19.53 -10.09
C PRO A 192 -2.49 -20.54 -9.89
N ALA A 193 -2.65 -21.13 -8.69
CA ALA A 193 -3.65 -22.16 -8.43
C ALA A 193 -5.06 -21.60 -8.17
N LEU A 194 -5.19 -20.51 -7.41
CA LEU A 194 -6.49 -19.93 -7.02
C LEU A 194 -6.87 -18.69 -7.84
N GLY A 195 -5.88 -18.01 -8.44
CA GLY A 195 -6.06 -16.68 -9.02
C GLY A 195 -6.11 -15.57 -7.96
N GLU A 196 -5.76 -14.35 -8.37
CA GLU A 196 -5.51 -13.24 -7.45
C GLU A 196 -6.74 -12.78 -6.67
N ALA A 197 -7.94 -12.70 -7.29
CA ALA A 197 -9.15 -12.27 -6.58
C ALA A 197 -9.57 -13.26 -5.49
N ARG A 198 -9.55 -14.57 -5.78
CA ARG A 198 -9.88 -15.59 -4.79
C ARG A 198 -8.83 -15.64 -3.69
N LEU A 199 -7.55 -15.53 -4.06
CA LEU A 199 -6.47 -15.48 -3.09
C LEU A 199 -6.58 -14.24 -2.19
N LEU A 200 -6.92 -13.08 -2.74
CA LEU A 200 -7.20 -11.87 -1.97
C LEU A 200 -8.33 -12.11 -0.97
N ALA A 201 -9.47 -12.66 -1.41
CA ALA A 201 -10.61 -12.95 -0.54
C ALA A 201 -10.26 -13.94 0.58
N VAL A 202 -9.51 -15.00 0.28
CA VAL A 202 -9.03 -15.96 1.27
C VAL A 202 -8.14 -15.27 2.30
N GLY A 203 -7.18 -14.46 1.85
CA GLY A 203 -6.32 -13.75 2.79
C GLY A 203 -7.08 -12.72 3.61
N LEU A 204 -8.04 -12.00 3.03
CA LEU A 204 -8.91 -11.06 3.77
C LEU A 204 -9.78 -11.77 4.82
N PHE A 205 -10.28 -12.96 4.52
CA PHE A 205 -10.99 -13.80 5.49
C PHE A 205 -10.11 -14.14 6.70
N PHE A 206 -8.90 -14.66 6.48
CA PHE A 206 -7.96 -14.95 7.57
C PHE A 206 -7.52 -13.68 8.29
N THR A 207 -7.46 -12.55 7.57
CA THR A 207 -7.23 -11.22 8.14
C THR A 207 -8.35 -10.80 9.11
N CYS A 208 -9.61 -11.10 8.81
CA CYS A 208 -10.73 -10.87 9.73
C CYS A 208 -10.61 -11.76 10.97
N VAL A 209 -10.42 -13.07 10.78
CA VAL A 209 -10.24 -14.05 11.87
C VAL A 209 -9.11 -13.61 12.81
N HIS A 210 -7.97 -13.21 12.23
CA HIS A 210 -6.82 -12.71 12.97
C HIS A 210 -7.13 -11.49 13.85
N VAL A 211 -7.82 -10.48 13.31
CA VAL A 211 -8.15 -9.26 14.07
C VAL A 211 -9.16 -9.55 15.18
N PHE A 212 -10.17 -10.38 14.90
CA PHE A 212 -11.11 -10.80 15.93
C PHE A 212 -10.42 -11.61 17.03
N LEU A 213 -9.49 -12.50 16.67
CA LEU A 213 -8.69 -13.27 17.63
C LEU A 213 -7.87 -12.36 18.55
N TYR A 214 -7.27 -11.28 18.03
CA TYR A 214 -6.62 -10.28 18.87
C TYR A 214 -7.59 -9.55 19.79
N SER A 215 -8.77 -9.17 19.28
CA SER A 215 -9.76 -8.43 20.07
C SER A 215 -10.26 -9.23 21.29
N ILE A 216 -10.47 -10.54 21.13
CA ILE A 216 -10.99 -11.42 22.18
C ILE A 216 -9.90 -12.15 22.96
N ALA A 217 -8.62 -11.76 22.80
CA ALA A 217 -7.52 -12.48 23.42
C ALA A 217 -7.73 -12.59 24.95
N TRP A 218 -7.82 -13.83 25.44
CA TRP A 218 -8.10 -14.12 26.85
C TRP A 218 -6.82 -14.35 27.67
N THR A 219 -5.70 -14.63 27.01
CA THR A 219 -4.42 -14.96 27.65
C THR A 219 -3.23 -14.52 26.79
N PHE A 220 -2.06 -14.40 27.40
CA PHE A 220 -0.86 -13.80 26.81
C PHE A 220 -0.29 -14.57 25.62
N TRP A 221 -0.55 -15.88 25.49
CA TRP A 221 -0.04 -16.68 24.36
C TRP A 221 -0.88 -16.53 23.08
N VAL A 222 -2.15 -16.14 23.21
CA VAL A 222 -3.09 -16.01 22.07
C VAL A 222 -2.59 -14.99 21.04
N PRO A 223 -2.07 -13.81 21.43
CA PRO A 223 -1.45 -12.87 20.50
C PRO A 223 -0.30 -13.48 19.67
N TYR A 224 0.52 -14.36 20.23
CA TYR A 224 1.60 -15.02 19.49
C TYR A 224 1.07 -16.00 18.45
N VAL A 225 0.02 -16.75 18.80
CA VAL A 225 -0.67 -17.63 17.85
C VAL A 225 -1.35 -16.83 16.75
N ALA A 226 -2.00 -15.71 17.08
CA ALA A 226 -2.54 -14.78 16.10
C ALA A 226 -1.45 -14.25 15.15
N ALA A 227 -0.27 -13.87 15.67
CA ALA A 227 0.85 -13.45 14.85
C ALA A 227 1.32 -14.55 13.87
N MET A 228 1.29 -15.84 14.26
CA MET A 228 1.59 -16.95 13.35
C MET A 228 0.55 -17.14 12.24
N PHE A 229 -0.72 -16.83 12.51
CA PHE A 229 -1.77 -16.82 11.48
C PHE A 229 -1.51 -15.83 10.34
N SER A 230 -0.58 -14.88 10.50
CA SER A 230 -0.16 -13.98 9.43
C SER A 230 0.34 -14.69 8.19
N VAL A 231 0.85 -15.92 8.31
CA VAL A 231 1.24 -16.75 7.15
C VAL A 231 0.09 -16.95 6.15
N LEU A 232 -1.17 -16.92 6.61
CA LEU A 232 -2.37 -17.16 5.81
C LEU A 232 -3.00 -15.90 5.21
N TYR A 233 -2.51 -14.70 5.53
CA TYR A 233 -3.10 -13.46 5.01
C TYR A 233 -2.10 -12.43 4.49
N VAL A 234 -0.81 -12.54 4.80
CA VAL A 234 0.19 -11.52 4.42
C VAL A 234 0.28 -11.34 2.89
N PHE A 235 -0.06 -12.37 2.11
CA PHE A 235 -0.19 -12.27 0.65
C PHE A 235 -1.40 -11.44 0.16
N SER A 236 -2.36 -11.06 1.01
CA SER A 236 -3.45 -10.15 0.61
C SER A 236 -2.92 -8.82 0.10
N GLN A 237 -1.83 -8.33 0.68
CA GLN A 237 -1.21 -7.06 0.33
C GLN A 237 -0.71 -7.04 -1.14
N PRO A 238 0.14 -7.98 -1.59
CA PRO A 238 0.55 -8.04 -3.00
C PRO A 238 -0.61 -8.40 -3.94
N CYS A 239 -1.58 -9.22 -3.52
CA CYS A 239 -2.78 -9.48 -4.34
C CYS A 239 -3.59 -8.21 -4.58
N MET A 240 -3.80 -7.39 -3.55
CA MET A 240 -4.50 -6.10 -3.66
C MET A 240 -3.81 -5.20 -4.68
N ARG A 241 -2.49 -5.04 -4.55
CA ARG A 241 -1.71 -4.18 -5.45
C ARG A 241 -1.76 -4.67 -6.89
N SER A 242 -1.67 -5.98 -7.10
CA SER A 242 -1.78 -6.59 -8.43
C SER A 242 -3.17 -6.39 -9.04
N ILE A 243 -4.24 -6.60 -8.27
CA ILE A 243 -5.61 -6.40 -8.73
C ILE A 243 -5.87 -4.93 -9.07
N VAL A 244 -5.47 -4.01 -8.19
CA VAL A 244 -5.59 -2.57 -8.44
C VAL A 244 -4.86 -2.19 -9.72
N SER A 245 -3.59 -2.62 -9.87
CA SER A 245 -2.80 -2.37 -11.09
C SER A 245 -3.45 -2.92 -12.35
N LYS A 246 -4.07 -4.11 -12.30
CA LYS A 246 -4.78 -4.70 -13.45
C LYS A 246 -6.09 -3.99 -13.79
N GLN A 247 -6.83 -3.54 -12.78
CA GLN A 247 -8.14 -2.92 -12.99
C GLN A 247 -8.04 -1.47 -13.46
N VAL A 248 -7.00 -0.75 -13.04
CA VAL A 248 -6.73 0.63 -13.49
C VAL A 248 -5.99 0.68 -14.82
N GLY A 249 -5.40 -0.43 -15.26
CA GLY A 249 -4.60 -0.50 -16.49
C GLY A 249 -3.43 0.48 -16.45
N SER A 250 -3.03 1.00 -17.62
CA SER A 250 -2.03 2.08 -17.74
C SER A 250 -2.55 3.46 -17.35
N CYS A 251 -3.77 3.57 -16.79
CA CYS A 251 -4.33 4.86 -16.39
C CYS A 251 -3.71 5.32 -15.06
N GLU A 252 -2.66 6.14 -15.16
CA GLU A 252 -1.98 6.74 -14.01
C GLU A 252 -2.94 7.46 -13.05
N GLN A 253 -4.00 8.09 -13.59
CA GLN A 253 -4.99 8.82 -12.79
C GLN A 253 -5.80 7.91 -11.86
N ALA A 254 -6.24 6.75 -12.34
CA ALA A 254 -7.01 5.81 -11.53
C ALA A 254 -6.13 5.15 -10.45
N GLN A 255 -4.88 4.84 -10.78
CA GLN A 255 -3.90 4.36 -9.79
C GLN A 255 -3.61 5.43 -8.72
N GLY A 256 -3.42 6.68 -9.14
CA GLY A 256 -3.26 7.82 -8.23
C GLY A 256 -4.47 8.03 -7.32
N CYS A 257 -5.68 7.84 -7.85
CA CYS A 257 -6.92 7.91 -7.08
C CYS A 257 -6.99 6.84 -5.98
N ILE A 258 -6.73 5.57 -6.30
CA ILE A 258 -6.72 4.47 -5.31
C ILE A 258 -5.64 4.69 -4.24
N SER A 259 -4.45 5.16 -4.64
CA SER A 259 -3.40 5.53 -3.70
C SER A 259 -3.84 6.67 -2.79
N GLY A 260 -4.46 7.72 -3.34
CA GLY A 260 -4.99 8.85 -2.57
C GLY A 260 -6.06 8.43 -1.54
N ILE A 261 -6.95 7.52 -1.92
CA ILE A 261 -7.96 6.92 -1.02
C ILE A 261 -7.29 6.16 0.13
N SER A 262 -6.25 5.39 -0.18
CA SER A 262 -5.48 4.65 0.82
C SER A 262 -4.76 5.61 1.78
N SER A 263 -4.15 6.68 1.26
CA SER A 263 -3.54 7.73 2.08
C SER A 263 -4.56 8.44 2.98
N PHE A 264 -5.75 8.75 2.46
CA PHE A 264 -6.83 9.33 3.24
C PHE A 264 -7.29 8.40 4.37
N ALA A 265 -7.45 7.11 4.08
CA ALA A 265 -7.75 6.09 5.09
C ALA A 265 -6.68 6.02 6.19
N ASN A 266 -5.40 6.13 5.82
CA ASN A 266 -4.28 6.13 6.78
C ASN A 266 -4.30 7.33 7.71
N VAL A 267 -4.79 8.49 7.26
CA VAL A 267 -4.95 9.69 8.11
C VAL A 267 -6.15 9.54 9.05
N ILE A 268 -7.28 9.05 8.53
CA ILE A 268 -8.51 8.88 9.31
C ILE A 268 -8.37 7.79 10.36
N SER A 269 -7.65 6.70 10.05
CA SER A 269 -7.64 5.51 10.88
C SER A 269 -7.17 5.77 12.33
N PRO A 270 -6.00 6.40 12.60
CA PRO A 270 -5.60 6.74 13.95
C PRO A 270 -6.54 7.73 14.64
N LEU A 271 -7.17 8.65 13.89
CA LEU A 271 -8.12 9.62 14.44
C LEU A 271 -9.39 8.95 14.99
N ILE A 272 -9.78 7.80 14.44
CA ILE A 272 -10.91 7.00 14.93
C ILE A 272 -10.44 6.05 16.03
N PHE A 273 -9.43 5.23 15.76
CA PHE A 273 -9.11 4.07 16.61
C PHE A 273 -8.24 4.43 17.82
N SER A 274 -7.41 5.46 17.76
CA SER A 274 -6.59 5.87 18.92
C SER A 274 -7.44 6.38 20.09
N PRO A 275 -8.38 7.33 19.92
CA PRO A 275 -9.23 7.77 21.03
C PRO A 275 -10.18 6.66 21.48
N LEU A 276 -10.63 5.78 20.58
CA LEU A 276 -11.45 4.63 20.93
C LEU A 276 -10.68 3.63 21.82
N THR A 277 -9.42 3.34 21.48
CA THR A 277 -8.53 2.54 22.31
C THR A 277 -8.29 3.21 23.66
N ALA A 278 -8.03 4.51 23.69
CA ALA A 278 -7.84 5.25 24.93
C ALA A 278 -9.09 5.18 25.85
N LEU A 279 -10.30 5.30 25.28
CA LEU A 279 -11.56 5.20 26.03
C LEU A 279 -11.74 3.81 26.66
N PHE A 280 -11.59 2.75 25.87
CA PHE A 280 -11.83 1.37 26.33
C PHE A 280 -10.71 0.78 27.19
N LEU A 281 -9.53 1.42 27.21
CA LEU A 281 -8.46 1.12 28.16
C LEU A 281 -8.52 1.99 29.44
N SER A 282 -9.39 3.00 29.48
CA SER A 282 -9.59 3.85 30.65
C SER A 282 -10.66 3.31 31.60
N GLU A 283 -10.68 3.84 32.83
CA GLU A 283 -11.73 3.55 33.81
C GLU A 283 -13.12 4.08 33.39
N ARG A 284 -13.20 4.93 32.35
CA ARG A 284 -14.44 5.54 31.85
C ARG A 284 -15.14 4.71 30.77
N ALA A 285 -14.69 3.47 30.54
CA ALA A 285 -15.26 2.61 29.51
C ALA A 285 -16.76 2.34 29.79
N PRO A 286 -17.67 2.55 28.81
CA PRO A 286 -19.10 2.30 29.01
C PRO A 286 -19.43 0.83 29.36
N PHE A 287 -18.57 -0.10 28.96
CA PHE A 287 -18.62 -1.51 29.31
C PHE A 287 -17.21 -2.10 29.30
N HIS A 288 -17.01 -3.18 30.06
CA HIS A 288 -15.69 -3.80 30.21
C HIS A 288 -15.34 -4.68 28.99
N PHE A 289 -14.74 -4.06 27.97
CA PHE A 289 -14.14 -4.79 26.85
C PHE A 289 -12.89 -4.07 26.29
N PRO A 290 -11.70 -4.34 26.84
CA PRO A 290 -10.46 -3.65 26.45
C PRO A 290 -10.09 -3.80 24.97
N GLY A 291 -10.51 -4.91 24.34
CA GLY A 291 -10.24 -5.20 22.93
C GLY A 291 -11.24 -4.59 21.95
N PHE A 292 -12.19 -3.77 22.41
CA PHE A 292 -13.29 -3.25 21.59
C PHE A 292 -12.82 -2.42 20.39
N SER A 293 -11.79 -1.58 20.55
CA SER A 293 -11.25 -0.83 19.41
C SER A 293 -10.74 -1.75 18.29
N ILE A 294 -10.08 -2.85 18.66
CA ILE A 294 -9.63 -3.90 17.73
C ILE A 294 -10.83 -4.65 17.13
N MET A 295 -11.93 -4.84 17.87
CA MET A 295 -13.18 -5.38 17.33
C MET A 295 -13.73 -4.50 16.20
N CYS A 296 -13.74 -3.18 16.40
CA CYS A 296 -14.14 -2.21 15.37
C CYS A 296 -13.23 -2.26 14.12
N VAL A 297 -11.92 -2.43 14.31
CA VAL A 297 -10.98 -2.71 13.22
C VAL A 297 -11.32 -4.02 12.50
N GLY A 298 -11.78 -5.03 13.23
CA GLY A 298 -12.27 -6.30 12.68
C GLY A 298 -13.50 -6.12 11.79
N PHE A 299 -14.45 -5.27 12.19
CA PHE A 299 -15.59 -4.92 11.33
C PHE A 299 -15.20 -4.16 10.07
N ALA A 300 -14.23 -3.23 10.15
CA ALA A 300 -13.66 -2.59 8.96
C ALA A 300 -13.03 -3.62 8.01
N SER A 301 -12.29 -4.59 8.57
CA SER A 301 -11.75 -5.74 7.83
C SER A 301 -12.83 -6.56 7.14
N MET A 302 -13.95 -6.79 7.82
CA MET A 302 -15.07 -7.59 7.30
C MET A 302 -15.73 -6.92 6.10
N ILE A 303 -15.82 -5.59 6.09
CA ILE A 303 -16.30 -4.84 4.93
C ILE A 303 -15.36 -5.04 3.73
N ALA A 304 -14.05 -4.94 3.93
CA ALA A 304 -13.08 -5.22 2.86
C ALA A 304 -13.20 -6.65 2.33
N PHE A 305 -13.38 -7.63 3.22
CA PHE A 305 -13.60 -9.03 2.84
C PHE A 305 -14.87 -9.21 2.01
N ILE A 306 -16.02 -8.72 2.47
CA ILE A 306 -17.30 -8.83 1.75
C ILE A 306 -17.19 -8.18 0.37
N GLN A 307 -16.60 -6.99 0.29
CA GLN A 307 -16.40 -6.28 -0.98
C GLN A 307 -15.45 -7.03 -1.92
N SER A 308 -14.42 -7.69 -1.40
CA SER A 308 -13.51 -8.51 -2.22
C SER A 308 -14.19 -9.72 -2.87
N LEU A 309 -15.22 -10.29 -2.24
CA LEU A 309 -16.02 -11.37 -2.81
C LEU A 309 -16.87 -10.90 -4.01
N MET A 310 -17.19 -9.60 -4.04
CA MET A 310 -18.00 -9.00 -5.10
C MET A 310 -17.19 -8.54 -6.31
N ILE A 311 -15.85 -8.48 -6.20
CA ILE A 311 -14.97 -8.13 -7.31
C ILE A 311 -15.06 -9.23 -8.38
N ARG A 312 -15.79 -8.96 -9.45
CA ARG A 312 -15.75 -9.78 -10.67
C ARG A 312 -14.59 -9.28 -11.52
N ILE A 313 -13.54 -10.09 -11.63
CA ILE A 313 -12.52 -9.88 -12.66
C ILE A 313 -13.17 -10.23 -13.99
N THR A 314 -13.67 -9.23 -14.70
CA THR A 314 -14.00 -9.37 -16.12
C THR A 314 -12.71 -9.66 -16.87
N PRO A 315 -12.66 -10.66 -17.78
CA PRO A 315 -11.49 -10.88 -18.61
C PRO A 315 -11.14 -9.59 -19.37
N PRO A 316 -9.85 -9.34 -19.66
CA PRO A 316 -9.40 -8.09 -20.26
C PRO A 316 -10.16 -7.86 -21.57
N ILE A 317 -10.97 -6.81 -21.59
CA ILE A 317 -11.56 -6.31 -22.83
C ILE A 317 -10.38 -5.85 -23.67
N ALA A 318 -10.29 -6.38 -24.90
CA ALA A 318 -9.31 -5.95 -25.88
C ALA A 318 -9.24 -4.42 -25.90
N SER A 319 -8.07 -3.91 -25.57
CA SER A 319 -7.68 -2.51 -25.66
C SER A 319 -8.19 -1.90 -26.96
N GLU A 320 -9.16 -0.97 -26.90
CA GLU A 320 -9.26 0.11 -27.90
C GLU A 320 -10.28 1.23 -27.64
N LYS A 321 -11.17 1.20 -26.63
CA LYS A 321 -12.31 2.15 -26.66
C LYS A 321 -12.58 3.11 -25.51
N VAL A 322 -11.72 3.22 -24.49
CA VAL A 322 -12.03 4.09 -23.33
C VAL A 322 -11.27 5.41 -23.32
N CYS A 323 -10.18 5.57 -24.09
CA CYS A 323 -9.42 6.82 -24.09
C CYS A 323 -9.90 7.87 -25.11
N ASP A 324 -10.74 7.50 -26.09
CA ASP A 324 -11.16 8.40 -27.19
C ASP A 324 -12.44 9.22 -26.91
N SER A 325 -13.10 9.02 -25.77
CA SER A 325 -14.39 9.69 -25.50
C SER A 325 -14.28 11.15 -25.06
N SER A 326 -13.11 11.79 -25.13
CA SER A 326 -12.95 13.21 -24.74
C SER A 326 -12.63 14.17 -25.89
N TYR A 327 -12.75 13.72 -27.15
CA TYR A 327 -12.49 14.58 -28.30
C TYR A 327 -13.44 14.39 -29.49
N VAL A 328 -14.75 14.21 -29.26
CA VAL A 328 -15.75 14.47 -30.31
C VAL A 328 -17.04 14.97 -29.65
N ASP A 329 -17.28 16.28 -29.71
CA ASP A 329 -18.50 16.84 -30.30
C ASP A 329 -18.38 18.36 -30.40
N ALA A 330 -19.03 18.87 -31.45
CA ALA A 330 -18.81 20.11 -32.20
C ALA A 330 -19.02 21.45 -31.47
#